data_AF-A0A496X4Z8-F1
#
_entry.id   AF-A0A496X4Z8-F1
#
_cell.length_a   1.000
_cell.length_b   1.000
_cell.length_c   1.000
_cell.angle_alpha   90.00
_cell.angle_beta   90.00
_cell.angle_gamma   90.00
#
_symmetry.space_group_name_H-M   'P 1'
#
loop_
_entity.id
_entity.type
_entity.pdbx_description
1 polymer ?
#
loop_
_entity_poly.entity_id
_entity_poly.type
_entity_poly.pdbx_seq_one_letter_code
_entity_poly.pdbx_strand_id
1 'polypeptide(L)'
;MEMEKEVIAALITGGCGLLLGVISLLHSIRTSKMQHALAAKQHQLSSSIADSEIRLNALKLAKEETADAHERLRLLLFHTQKMKQCIDIFLVDAHPAKAEAIRQVVESSHMLADLYSQILGKIPDDVRKWCHGLKNRGKEIEDLARNKFDDLIPDETLSFEEKNEFLSMRFKLDDYQRLIENSIRGLDRHVADKLLGYMSPAEEEI
;
A
#
# COMPACT_ATOMS: atom_id res chain seq x y z
N MET A 1 -22.69 42.21 80.48
CA MET A 1 -23.56 41.74 79.38
C MET A 1 -23.08 42.21 77.99
N GLU A 2 -22.37 43.34 77.84
CA GLU A 2 -21.76 43.74 76.54
C GLU A 2 -20.49 42.94 76.19
N MET A 3 -19.59 42.75 77.16
CA MET A 3 -18.31 42.03 76.96
C MET A 3 -18.49 40.56 76.51
N GLU A 4 -19.54 39.87 76.94
CA GLU A 4 -19.85 38.50 76.47
C GLU A 4 -20.31 38.49 75.01
N LYS A 5 -21.02 39.53 74.55
CA LYS A 5 -21.45 39.64 73.15
C LYS A 5 -20.26 39.90 72.21
N GLU A 6 -19.28 40.69 72.65
CA GLU A 6 -18.06 40.97 71.88
C GLU A 6 -17.15 39.74 71.77
N VAL A 7 -16.99 38.97 72.85
CA VAL A 7 -16.23 37.72 72.83
C VAL A 7 -16.89 36.66 71.95
N ILE A 8 -18.22 36.53 72.01
CA ILE A 8 -18.97 35.63 71.12
C ILE A 8 -18.87 36.08 69.66
N ALA A 9 -18.99 37.39 69.39
CA ALA A 9 -18.83 37.93 68.04
C ALA A 9 -17.41 37.71 67.48
N ALA A 10 -16.37 37.89 68.30
CA ALA A 10 -14.98 37.62 67.94
C ALA A 10 -14.73 36.12 67.67
N LEU A 11 -15.32 35.23 68.47
CA LEU A 11 -15.27 33.77 68.25
C LEU A 11 -15.97 33.36 66.96
N ILE A 12 -17.15 33.93 66.67
CA ILE A 12 -17.88 33.67 65.42
C ILE A 12 -17.08 34.20 64.23
N THR A 13 -16.53 35.41 64.32
CA THR A 13 -15.80 36.05 63.21
C THR A 13 -14.46 35.36 62.96
N GLY A 14 -13.74 34.95 64.02
CA GLY A 14 -12.53 34.13 63.93
C GLY A 14 -12.81 32.73 63.36
N GLY A 15 -13.91 32.09 63.78
CA GLY A 15 -14.36 30.80 63.23
C GLY A 15 -14.77 30.88 61.77
N CYS A 16 -15.50 31.93 61.37
CA CYS A 16 -15.86 32.18 59.98
C CYS A 16 -14.62 32.47 59.10
N GLY A 17 -13.62 33.20 59.63
CA GLY A 17 -12.36 33.47 58.93
C GLY A 17 -11.55 32.19 58.65
N LEU A 18 -11.46 31.28 59.63
CA LEU A 18 -10.81 29.99 59.46
C LEU A 18 -11.55 29.08 58.46
N LEU A 19 -12.88 29.05 58.51
CA LEU A 19 -13.71 28.31 57.55
C LEU A 19 -13.50 28.81 56.11
N LEU A 20 -13.49 30.12 55.89
CA LEU A 20 -13.22 30.72 54.58
C LEU A 20 -11.79 30.42 54.09
N GLY A 21 -10.81 30.41 54.99
CA GLY A 21 -9.43 29.99 54.69
C GLY A 21 -9.33 28.53 54.25
N VAL A 22 -10.01 27.62 54.94
CA VAL A 22 -10.06 26.19 54.58
C VAL A 22 -10.78 25.97 53.24
N ILE A 23 -11.90 26.65 53.00
CA ILE A 23 -12.63 26.59 51.73
C ILE A 23 -11.75 27.08 50.58
N SER A 24 -11.04 28.19 50.78
CA SER A 24 -10.11 28.75 49.78
C SER A 24 -8.93 27.81 49.50
N LEU A 25 -8.37 27.19 50.53
CA LEU A 25 -7.30 26.20 50.39
C LEU A 25 -7.77 24.94 49.66
N LEU A 26 -8.93 24.39 50.01
CA LEU A 26 -9.52 23.24 49.33
C LEU A 26 -9.85 23.56 47.87
N HIS A 27 -10.35 24.77 47.59
CA HIS A 27 -10.59 25.23 46.22
C HIS A 27 -9.28 25.34 45.42
N SER A 28 -8.24 25.91 46.01
CA SER A 28 -6.89 26.01 45.41
C SER A 28 -6.26 24.65 45.11
N ILE A 29 -6.36 23.68 46.04
CA ILE A 29 -5.90 22.32 45.82
C ILE A 29 -6.68 21.65 44.68
N ARG A 30 -7.99 21.88 44.60
CA ARG A 30 -8.84 21.31 43.54
C ARG A 30 -8.52 21.91 42.18
N THR A 31 -8.32 23.23 42.08
CA THR A 31 -7.95 23.89 40.82
C THR A 31 -6.55 23.51 40.37
N SER A 32 -5.57 23.42 41.29
CA SER A 32 -4.23 22.92 40.99
C SER A 32 -4.25 21.48 40.45
N LYS A 33 -5.00 20.57 41.09
CA LYS A 33 -5.18 19.19 40.58
C LYS A 33 -5.82 19.15 39.19
N MET A 34 -6.82 19.99 38.94
CA MET A 34 -7.44 20.10 37.62
C MET A 34 -6.47 20.64 36.56
N GLN A 35 -5.65 21.64 36.89
CA GLN A 35 -4.61 22.17 36.00
C GLN A 35 -3.54 21.13 35.67
N HIS A 36 -3.07 20.36 36.66
CA HIS A 36 -2.14 19.26 36.43
C HIS A 36 -2.73 18.16 35.55
N ALA A 37 -4.00 17.79 35.76
CA ALA A 37 -4.69 16.80 34.93
C ALA A 37 -4.89 17.30 33.48
N LEU A 38 -5.18 18.59 33.30
CA LEU A 38 -5.32 19.21 31.98
C LEU A 38 -3.98 19.26 31.25
N ALA A 39 -2.90 19.66 31.94
CA ALA A 39 -1.55 19.69 31.39
C ALA A 39 -1.08 18.28 30.99
N ALA A 40 -1.37 17.25 31.80
CA ALA A 40 -1.08 15.87 31.47
C ALA A 40 -1.84 15.39 30.22
N LYS A 41 -3.14 15.72 30.11
CA LYS A 41 -3.93 15.42 28.90
C LYS A 41 -3.43 16.17 27.68
N GLN A 42 -3.05 17.43 27.83
CA GLN A 42 -2.50 18.23 26.73
C GLN A 42 -1.16 17.69 26.27
N HIS A 43 -0.28 17.32 27.19
CA HIS A 43 0.98 16.65 26.88
C HIS A 43 0.76 15.30 26.16
N GLN A 44 -0.18 14.48 26.64
CA GLN A 44 -0.54 13.21 26.00
C GLN A 44 -1.11 13.40 24.58
N LEU A 45 -1.89 14.45 24.37
CA LEU A 45 -2.43 14.78 23.05
C LEU A 45 -1.31 15.26 22.11
N SER A 46 -0.41 16.12 22.60
CA SER A 46 0.74 16.61 21.84
C SER A 46 1.71 15.48 21.48
N SER A 47 1.99 14.54 22.39
CA SER A 47 2.82 13.38 22.08
C SER A 47 2.16 12.45 21.05
N SER A 48 0.85 12.24 21.16
CA SER A 48 0.08 11.44 20.19
C SER A 48 0.07 12.07 18.78
N ILE A 49 -0.05 13.40 18.69
CA ILE A 49 0.03 14.12 17.41
C ILE A 49 1.44 14.00 16.81
N ALA A 50 2.48 14.21 17.61
CA ALA A 50 3.86 14.08 17.16
C ALA A 50 4.16 12.65 16.65
N ASP A 51 3.72 11.62 17.37
CA ASP A 51 3.84 10.23 16.94
C ASP A 51 3.10 9.95 15.62
N SER A 52 1.91 10.52 15.46
CA SER A 52 1.12 10.40 14.22
C SER A 52 1.82 11.05 13.02
N GLU A 53 2.41 12.23 13.21
CA GLU A 53 3.19 12.91 12.17
C GLU A 53 4.43 12.12 11.74
N ILE A 54 5.16 11.55 12.71
CA ILE A 54 6.31 10.68 12.43
C ILE A 54 5.86 9.46 11.61
N ARG A 55 4.76 8.80 12.00
CA ARG A 55 4.21 7.64 11.27
C ARG A 55 3.77 7.99 9.85
N LEU A 56 3.10 9.13 9.66
CA LEU A 56 2.67 9.59 8.33
C LEU A 56 3.87 9.91 7.44
N ASN A 57 4.92 10.51 7.98
CA ASN A 57 6.14 10.80 7.22
C ASN A 57 6.90 9.53 6.86
N ALA A 58 7.03 8.58 7.79
CA ALA A 58 7.60 7.26 7.52
C ALA A 58 6.84 6.51 6.41
N LEU A 59 5.50 6.57 6.42
CA LEU A 59 4.66 6.01 5.35
C LEU A 59 4.94 6.64 3.99
N LYS A 60 5.03 7.97 3.94
CA LYS A 60 5.30 8.70 2.69
C LYS A 60 6.64 8.29 2.12
N LEU A 61 7.69 8.27 2.94
CA LEU A 61 9.03 7.85 2.52
C LEU A 61 9.05 6.40 2.02
N ALA A 62 8.45 5.46 2.76
CA ALA A 62 8.39 4.06 2.34
C ALA A 62 7.60 3.86 1.03
N LYS A 63 6.55 4.65 0.80
CA LYS A 63 5.81 4.63 -0.47
C LYS A 63 6.62 5.24 -1.62
N GLU A 64 7.31 6.34 -1.39
CA GLU A 64 8.17 6.98 -2.39
C GLU A 64 9.31 6.05 -2.83
N GLU A 65 9.93 5.35 -1.89
CA GLU A 65 11.00 4.37 -2.16
C GLU A 65 10.54 3.20 -3.04
N THR A 66 9.28 2.80 -2.94
CA THR A 66 8.74 1.62 -3.65
C THR A 66 7.86 1.97 -4.85
N ALA A 67 7.57 3.26 -5.08
CA ALA A 67 6.63 3.72 -6.10
C ALA A 67 6.99 3.26 -7.52
N ASP A 68 8.25 3.44 -7.93
CA ASP A 68 8.75 3.04 -9.26
C ASP A 68 8.64 1.52 -9.45
N ALA A 69 8.99 0.73 -8.43
CA ALA A 69 8.87 -0.73 -8.49
C ALA A 69 7.39 -1.18 -8.59
N HIS A 70 6.50 -0.54 -7.84
CA HIS A 70 5.05 -0.79 -7.91
C HIS A 70 4.48 -0.48 -9.29
N GLU A 71 4.84 0.67 -9.86
CA GLU A 71 4.37 1.10 -11.17
C GLU A 71 4.81 0.12 -12.26
N ARG A 72 6.09 -0.26 -12.26
CA ARG A 72 6.64 -1.22 -13.23
C ARG A 72 5.97 -2.59 -13.14
N LEU A 73 5.75 -3.10 -11.93
CA LEU A 73 5.04 -4.38 -11.74
C LEU A 73 3.58 -4.29 -12.21
N ARG A 74 2.90 -3.16 -12.01
CA ARG A 74 1.55 -2.95 -12.54
C ARG A 74 1.52 -2.91 -14.07
N LEU A 75 2.51 -2.28 -14.70
CA LEU A 75 2.64 -2.28 -16.16
C LEU A 75 2.90 -3.69 -16.71
N LEU A 76 3.78 -4.47 -16.05
CA LEU A 76 4.00 -5.88 -16.40
C LEU A 76 2.69 -6.68 -16.28
N LEU A 77 1.93 -6.49 -15.20
CA LEU A 77 0.64 -7.14 -14.99
C LEU A 77 -0.35 -6.78 -16.10
N PHE A 78 -0.46 -5.49 -16.41
CA PHE A 78 -1.36 -4.97 -17.45
C PHE A 78 -1.07 -5.60 -18.82
N HIS A 79 0.19 -5.58 -19.26
CA HIS A 79 0.56 -6.17 -20.55
C HIS A 79 0.42 -7.70 -20.56
N THR A 80 0.70 -8.38 -19.44
CA THR A 80 0.45 -9.82 -19.31
C THR A 80 -1.04 -10.15 -19.48
N GLN A 81 -1.93 -9.38 -18.85
CA GLN A 81 -3.37 -9.55 -18.97
C GLN A 81 -3.88 -9.24 -20.39
N LYS A 82 -3.35 -8.19 -21.02
CA LYS A 82 -3.67 -7.84 -22.41
C LYS A 82 -3.30 -8.97 -23.36
N MET A 83 -2.09 -9.55 -23.23
CA MET A 83 -1.69 -10.71 -24.03
C MET A 83 -2.59 -11.93 -23.83
N LYS A 84 -2.99 -12.20 -22.58
CA LYS A 84 -3.95 -13.28 -22.26
C LYS A 84 -5.27 -13.09 -23.00
N GLN A 85 -5.84 -11.89 -22.96
CA GLN A 85 -7.08 -11.56 -23.66
C GLN A 85 -6.94 -11.72 -25.18
N CYS A 86 -5.80 -11.34 -25.75
CA CYS A 86 -5.54 -11.54 -27.17
C CYS A 86 -5.47 -13.03 -27.55
N ILE A 87 -4.85 -13.87 -26.72
CA ILE A 87 -4.87 -15.32 -26.93
C ILE A 87 -6.30 -15.86 -26.87
N ASP A 88 -7.08 -15.43 -25.88
CA ASP A 88 -8.49 -15.84 -25.75
C ASP A 88 -9.29 -15.45 -27.01
N ILE A 89 -8.98 -14.32 -27.66
CA ILE A 89 -9.54 -13.91 -28.96
C ILE A 89 -9.07 -14.82 -30.11
N PHE A 90 -7.79 -15.19 -30.17
CA PHE A 90 -7.26 -16.05 -31.24
C PHE A 90 -7.86 -17.45 -31.23
N LEU A 91 -8.22 -17.95 -30.04
CA LEU A 91 -8.85 -19.26 -29.85
C LEU A 91 -10.30 -19.31 -30.32
N VAL A 92 -10.95 -18.15 -30.53
CA VAL A 92 -12.30 -18.07 -31.05
C VAL A 92 -12.25 -17.99 -32.58
N ASP A 93 -12.87 -18.98 -33.22
CA ASP A 93 -12.99 -19.03 -34.68
C ASP A 93 -13.78 -17.80 -35.20
N ALA A 94 -13.30 -17.21 -36.30
CA ALA A 94 -13.89 -16.02 -36.93
C ALA A 94 -14.16 -14.81 -36.00
N HIS A 95 -13.37 -14.63 -34.93
CA HIS A 95 -13.57 -13.50 -34.02
C HIS A 95 -13.27 -12.15 -34.70
N PRO A 96 -14.20 -11.17 -34.66
CA PRO A 96 -14.06 -9.90 -35.41
C PRO A 96 -12.91 -9.02 -34.93
N ALA A 97 -12.42 -9.25 -33.70
CA ALA A 97 -11.31 -8.50 -33.11
C ALA A 97 -9.92 -9.15 -33.34
N LYS A 98 -9.77 -10.20 -34.16
CA LYS A 98 -8.47 -10.85 -34.40
C LYS A 98 -7.39 -9.87 -34.86
N ALA A 99 -7.71 -9.00 -35.81
CA ALA A 99 -6.77 -7.98 -36.31
C ALA A 99 -6.29 -7.02 -35.21
N GLU A 100 -7.20 -6.60 -34.32
CA GLU A 100 -6.85 -5.76 -33.18
C GLU A 100 -6.02 -6.52 -32.14
N ALA A 101 -6.36 -7.77 -31.87
CA ALA A 101 -5.61 -8.62 -30.95
C ALA A 101 -4.15 -8.82 -31.41
N ILE A 102 -3.88 -8.95 -32.72
CA ILE A 102 -2.52 -9.01 -33.25
C ILE A 102 -1.75 -7.73 -32.93
N ARG A 103 -2.34 -6.55 -33.21
CA ARG A 103 -1.72 -5.26 -32.90
C ARG A 103 -1.38 -5.14 -31.41
N GLN A 104 -2.32 -5.53 -30.57
CA GLN A 104 -2.17 -5.49 -29.11
C GLN A 104 -1.11 -6.46 -28.59
N VAL A 105 -0.95 -7.64 -29.21
CA VAL A 105 0.11 -8.60 -28.88
C VAL A 105 1.48 -8.04 -29.25
N VAL A 106 1.62 -7.45 -30.45
CA VAL A 106 2.88 -6.82 -30.88
C VAL A 106 3.27 -5.69 -29.92
N GLU A 107 2.33 -4.79 -29.63
CA GLU A 107 2.52 -3.70 -28.68
C GLU A 107 2.92 -4.23 -27.30
N SER A 108 2.20 -5.22 -26.78
CA SER A 108 2.46 -5.76 -25.44
C SER A 108 3.79 -6.51 -25.37
N SER A 109 4.17 -7.24 -26.43
CA SER A 109 5.47 -7.90 -26.56
C SER A 109 6.61 -6.88 -26.45
N HIS A 110 6.52 -5.78 -27.21
CA HIS A 110 7.50 -4.70 -27.15
C HIS A 110 7.54 -4.03 -25.77
N MET A 111 6.38 -3.76 -25.18
CA MET A 111 6.30 -3.15 -23.86
C MET A 111 6.89 -4.04 -22.76
N LEU A 112 6.68 -5.36 -22.82
CA LEU A 112 7.31 -6.30 -21.88
C LEU A 112 8.84 -6.33 -22.04
N ALA A 113 9.34 -6.25 -23.28
CA ALA A 113 10.78 -6.17 -23.54
C ALA A 113 11.40 -4.86 -23.02
N ASP A 114 10.71 -3.74 -23.24
CA ASP A 114 11.13 -2.43 -22.73
C ASP A 114 11.14 -2.42 -21.19
N LEU A 115 10.04 -2.84 -20.55
CA LEU A 115 9.95 -2.95 -19.10
C LEU A 115 11.05 -3.84 -18.51
N TYR A 116 11.35 -4.98 -19.14
CA TYR A 116 12.46 -5.85 -18.75
C TYR A 116 13.82 -5.12 -18.79
N SER A 117 14.06 -4.32 -19.83
CA SER A 117 15.30 -3.56 -19.96
C SER A 117 15.44 -2.51 -18.85
N GLN A 118 14.34 -1.89 -18.44
CA GLN A 118 14.34 -0.81 -17.44
C GLN A 118 14.48 -1.33 -16.00
N ILE A 119 14.05 -2.57 -15.72
CA ILE A 119 14.24 -3.23 -14.42
C ILE A 119 15.57 -3.98 -14.32
N LEU A 120 16.30 -4.13 -15.43
CA LEU A 120 17.58 -4.84 -15.48
C LEU A 120 18.59 -4.20 -14.50
N GLY A 121 19.13 -5.00 -13.60
CA GLY A 121 20.12 -4.56 -12.59
C GLY A 121 19.55 -3.91 -11.33
N LYS A 122 18.24 -3.63 -11.27
CA LYS A 122 17.57 -3.03 -10.10
C LYS A 122 16.77 -4.02 -9.25
N ILE A 123 16.66 -5.26 -9.72
CA ILE A 123 15.82 -6.30 -9.11
C ILE A 123 16.62 -7.53 -8.72
N PRO A 124 16.18 -8.27 -7.67
CA PRO A 124 16.77 -9.54 -7.28
C PRO A 124 16.85 -10.54 -8.44
N ASP A 125 17.84 -11.43 -8.42
CA ASP A 125 18.10 -12.35 -9.53
C ASP A 125 16.91 -13.26 -9.85
N ASP A 126 16.17 -13.71 -8.83
CA ASP A 126 14.99 -14.55 -9.05
C ASP A 126 13.86 -13.78 -9.75
N VAL A 127 13.72 -12.49 -9.44
CA VAL A 127 12.77 -11.61 -10.13
C VAL A 127 13.19 -11.43 -11.58
N ARG A 128 14.48 -11.21 -11.81
CA ARG A 128 15.05 -11.06 -13.15
C ARG A 128 14.81 -12.29 -14.02
N LYS A 129 14.98 -13.49 -13.48
CA LYS A 129 14.77 -14.75 -14.22
C LYS A 129 13.35 -14.86 -14.75
N TRP A 130 12.34 -14.63 -13.91
CA TRP A 130 10.95 -14.75 -14.38
C TRP A 130 10.55 -13.58 -15.28
N CYS A 131 11.05 -12.35 -15.04
CA CYS A 131 10.79 -11.24 -15.97
C CYS A 131 11.38 -11.50 -17.35
N HIS A 132 12.58 -12.09 -17.41
CA HIS A 132 13.20 -12.51 -18.67
C HIS A 132 12.36 -13.61 -19.37
N GLY A 133 11.87 -14.59 -18.60
CA GLY A 133 10.97 -15.61 -19.10
C GLY A 133 9.66 -15.05 -19.66
N LEU A 134 9.07 -14.06 -18.97
CA LEU A 134 7.86 -13.35 -19.40
C LEU A 134 8.09 -12.58 -20.70
N LYS A 135 9.19 -11.83 -20.80
CA LYS A 135 9.59 -11.14 -22.05
C LYS A 135 9.65 -12.14 -23.21
N ASN A 136 10.38 -13.24 -23.04
CA ASN A 136 10.56 -14.22 -24.11
C ASN A 136 9.23 -14.89 -24.49
N ARG A 137 8.39 -15.18 -23.50
CA ARG A 137 7.03 -15.68 -23.74
C ARG A 137 6.21 -14.69 -24.56
N GLY A 138 6.31 -13.40 -24.26
CA GLY A 138 5.66 -12.35 -25.03
C GLY A 138 6.10 -12.38 -26.50
N LYS A 139 7.40 -12.54 -26.75
CA LYS A 139 7.92 -12.64 -28.11
C LYS A 139 7.46 -13.91 -28.83
N GLU A 140 7.46 -15.06 -28.17
CA GLU A 140 6.96 -16.32 -28.73
C GLU A 140 5.47 -16.21 -29.15
N ILE A 141 4.64 -15.54 -28.35
CA ILE A 141 3.23 -15.31 -28.67
C ILE A 141 3.09 -14.37 -29.88
N GLU A 142 3.89 -13.30 -29.93
CA GLU A 142 3.90 -12.39 -31.07
C GLU A 142 4.28 -13.09 -32.37
N ASP A 143 5.35 -13.88 -32.35
CA ASP A 143 5.83 -14.59 -33.53
C ASP A 143 4.80 -15.62 -33.99
N LEU A 144 4.17 -16.35 -33.06
CA LEU A 144 3.08 -17.28 -33.39
C LEU A 144 1.88 -16.54 -33.99
N ALA A 145 1.45 -15.43 -33.40
CA ALA A 145 0.31 -14.66 -33.88
C ALA A 145 0.56 -14.07 -35.28
N ARG A 146 1.75 -13.52 -35.54
CA ARG A 146 2.13 -13.04 -36.88
C ARG A 146 2.16 -14.19 -37.89
N ASN A 147 2.84 -15.29 -37.57
CA ASN A 147 2.95 -16.43 -38.49
C ASN A 147 1.59 -17.06 -38.85
N LYS A 148 0.59 -16.97 -37.96
CA LYS A 148 -0.75 -17.55 -38.18
C LYS A 148 -1.77 -16.58 -38.73
N PHE A 149 -1.55 -15.27 -38.60
CA PHE A 149 -2.57 -14.28 -38.94
C PHE A 149 -2.05 -13.09 -39.74
N ASP A 150 -0.78 -13.03 -40.14
CA ASP A 150 -0.22 -11.94 -40.96
C ASP A 150 -0.97 -11.77 -42.30
N ASP A 151 -1.51 -12.86 -42.85
CA ASP A 151 -2.32 -12.82 -44.08
C ASP A 151 -3.80 -12.43 -43.84
N LEU A 152 -4.20 -12.12 -42.60
CA LEU A 152 -5.49 -11.53 -42.20
C LEU A 152 -6.73 -12.13 -42.90
N ILE A 153 -6.71 -13.43 -43.24
CA ILE A 153 -7.89 -14.11 -43.77
C ILE A 153 -8.84 -14.31 -42.58
N PRO A 154 -9.97 -13.57 -42.49
CA PRO A 154 -10.80 -13.53 -41.28
C PRO A 154 -11.41 -14.89 -40.90
N ASP A 155 -11.50 -15.79 -41.88
CA ASP A 155 -12.08 -17.12 -41.77
C ASP A 155 -11.06 -18.24 -41.49
N GLU A 156 -9.78 -17.91 -41.28
CA GLU A 156 -8.79 -18.95 -40.99
C GLU A 156 -9.03 -19.54 -39.60
N THR A 157 -9.38 -20.83 -39.60
CA THR A 157 -9.58 -21.64 -38.41
C THR A 157 -8.25 -22.25 -37.99
N LEU A 158 -7.90 -22.04 -36.73
CA LEU A 158 -6.71 -22.68 -36.16
C LEU A 158 -6.91 -24.19 -36.09
N SER A 159 -5.87 -24.95 -36.41
CA SER A 159 -5.82 -26.39 -36.18
C SER A 159 -5.92 -26.72 -34.67
N PHE A 160 -6.20 -27.98 -34.35
CA PHE A 160 -6.23 -28.42 -32.94
C PHE A 160 -4.87 -28.22 -32.26
N GLU A 161 -3.78 -28.51 -32.96
CA GLU A 161 -2.40 -28.32 -32.50
C GLU A 161 -2.09 -26.85 -32.23
N GLU A 162 -2.50 -25.96 -33.12
CA GLU A 162 -2.30 -24.51 -32.98
C GLU A 162 -3.09 -23.93 -31.81
N LYS A 163 -4.36 -24.36 -31.65
CA LYS A 163 -5.18 -23.99 -30.48
C LYS A 163 -4.51 -24.47 -29.18
N ASN A 164 -3.97 -25.68 -29.16
CA ASN A 164 -3.24 -26.20 -28.00
C ASN A 164 -1.94 -25.42 -27.72
N GLU A 165 -1.24 -24.97 -28.75
CA GLU A 165 -0.05 -24.14 -28.58
C GLU A 165 -0.40 -22.80 -27.93
N PHE A 166 -1.41 -22.10 -28.45
CA PHE A 166 -1.92 -20.87 -27.84
C PHE A 166 -2.41 -21.09 -26.39
N LEU A 167 -3.15 -22.17 -26.13
CA LEU A 167 -3.59 -22.54 -24.77
C LEU A 167 -2.39 -22.79 -23.82
N SER A 168 -1.36 -23.49 -24.29
CA SER A 168 -0.14 -23.72 -23.50
C SER A 168 0.54 -22.40 -23.12
N MET A 169 0.64 -21.46 -24.08
CA MET A 169 1.18 -20.12 -23.80
C MET A 169 0.29 -19.36 -22.82
N ARG A 170 -1.04 -19.46 -22.97
CA ARG A 170 -2.02 -18.82 -22.09
C ARG A 170 -1.91 -19.28 -20.64
N PHE A 171 -1.67 -20.57 -20.39
CA PHE A 171 -1.44 -21.11 -19.05
C PHE A 171 -0.11 -20.63 -18.45
N LYS A 172 0.96 -20.58 -19.25
CA LYS A 172 2.24 -20.02 -18.78
C LYS A 172 2.12 -18.56 -18.36
N LEU A 173 1.28 -17.77 -19.04
CA LEU A 173 0.99 -16.39 -18.62
C LEU A 173 0.26 -16.32 -17.27
N ASP A 174 -0.52 -17.32 -16.89
CA ASP A 174 -1.14 -17.39 -15.55
C ASP A 174 -0.11 -17.62 -14.45
N ASP A 175 0.96 -18.37 -14.71
CA ASP A 175 2.06 -18.52 -13.77
C ASP A 175 2.79 -17.19 -13.57
N TYR A 176 3.10 -16.47 -14.66
CA TYR A 176 3.73 -15.15 -14.57
C TYR A 176 2.85 -14.11 -13.89
N GLN A 177 1.54 -14.10 -14.17
CA GLN A 177 0.60 -13.21 -13.47
C GLN A 177 0.67 -13.44 -11.95
N ARG A 178 0.66 -14.70 -11.50
CA ARG A 178 0.77 -15.02 -10.07
C ARG A 178 2.09 -14.54 -9.47
N LEU A 179 3.20 -14.66 -10.19
CA LEU A 179 4.50 -14.14 -9.75
C LEU A 179 4.51 -12.61 -9.63
N ILE A 180 3.90 -11.91 -10.58
CA ILE A 180 3.78 -10.44 -10.54
C ILE A 180 2.91 -10.01 -9.35
N GLU A 181 1.73 -10.62 -9.17
CA GLU A 181 0.83 -10.32 -8.05
C GLU A 181 1.47 -10.62 -6.69
N ASN A 182 2.23 -11.72 -6.57
CA ASN A 182 3.00 -12.02 -5.37
C ASN A 182 4.08 -10.96 -5.09
N SER A 183 4.73 -10.44 -6.14
CA SER A 183 5.74 -9.40 -6.01
C SER A 183 5.12 -8.07 -5.56
N ILE A 184 3.95 -7.70 -6.10
CA ILE A 184 3.19 -6.52 -5.67
C ILE A 184 2.80 -6.65 -4.19
N ARG A 185 2.24 -7.81 -3.78
CA ARG A 185 1.91 -8.08 -2.38
C ARG A 185 3.14 -8.09 -1.46
N GLY A 186 4.30 -8.47 -1.98
CA GLY A 186 5.58 -8.38 -1.27
C GLY A 186 5.99 -6.95 -0.98
N LEU A 187 5.86 -6.05 -1.95
CA LEU A 187 6.12 -4.62 -1.77
C LEU A 187 5.12 -3.97 -0.81
N ASP A 188 3.83 -4.28 -0.93
CA ASP A 188 2.81 -3.78 -0.01
C ASP A 188 3.12 -4.18 1.45
N ARG A 189 3.56 -5.44 1.66
CA ARG A 189 4.01 -5.90 2.97
C ARG A 189 5.27 -5.21 3.44
N HIS A 190 6.26 -5.01 2.59
CA HIS A 190 7.48 -4.27 2.96
C HIS A 190 7.18 -2.84 3.43
N VAL A 191 6.27 -2.14 2.74
CA VAL A 191 5.79 -0.81 3.14
C VAL A 191 5.09 -0.89 4.50
N ALA A 192 4.24 -1.90 4.73
CA ALA A 192 3.56 -2.10 6.01
C ALA A 192 4.54 -2.44 7.16
N ASP A 193 5.52 -3.30 6.92
CA ASP A 193 6.52 -3.72 7.91
C ASP A 193 7.43 -2.56 8.31
N LYS A 194 7.79 -1.66 7.38
CA LYS A 194 8.48 -0.43 7.74
C LYS A 194 7.67 0.41 8.73
N LEU A 195 6.35 0.50 8.57
CA LEU A 195 5.49 1.21 9.53
C LEU A 195 5.53 0.56 10.92
N LEU A 196 5.45 -0.77 10.98
CA LEU A 196 5.52 -1.52 12.23
C LEU A 196 6.90 -1.43 12.89
N GLY A 197 7.98 -1.36 12.10
CA GLY A 197 9.34 -1.11 12.59
C GLY A 197 9.49 0.26 13.24
N TYR A 198 8.78 1.28 12.76
CA TYR A 198 8.67 2.58 13.45
C TYR A 198 7.73 2.57 14.66
N MET A 199 7.11 1.42 15.00
CA MET A 199 6.23 1.25 16.17
C MET A 199 6.92 0.58 17.37
N SER A 200 8.19 0.17 17.27
CA SER A 200 8.98 -0.35 18.40
C SER A 200 10.37 0.32 18.39
N PRO A 201 10.74 1.12 19.41
CA PRO A 201 10.72 0.72 20.82
C PRO A 201 10.17 1.79 21.79
N ALA A 202 9.14 1.42 22.55
CA ALA A 202 8.80 2.11 23.81
C ALA A 202 8.45 1.12 24.95
N GLU A 203 8.76 -0.16 24.78
CA GLU A 203 8.47 -1.22 25.77
C GLU A 203 9.74 -2.04 26.08
N GLU A 204 10.81 -1.36 26.48
CA GLU A 204 11.89 -1.97 27.28
C GLU A 204 12.31 -0.96 28.34
N GLU A 205 11.47 -0.78 29.37
CA GLU A 205 11.83 -0.39 30.75
C GLU A 205 10.54 -0.12 31.56
N ILE A 206 9.94 -1.18 32.12
CA ILE A 206 9.26 -1.16 33.43
C ILE A 206 9.58 -2.46 34.16
#